data_AF-A0A7V0NQV6-F1
#
_entry.id   AF-A0A7V0NQV6-F1
#
_cell.length_a   1.000
_cell.length_b   1.000
_cell.length_c   1.000
_cell.angle_alpha   90.00
_cell.angle_beta   90.00
_cell.angle_gamma   90.00
#
_symmetry.space_group_name_H-M   'P 1'
#
loop_
_entity.id
_entity.type
_entity.pdbx_description
1 polymer ?
#
loop_
_entity_poly.entity_id
_entity_poly.type
_entity_poly.pdbx_seq_one_letter_code
_entity_poly.pdbx_strand_id
1 'polypeptide(L)'
;MCRSRSDLVIINSEQFGYHIDTYYYCKYLRDRYNISYIGWDHGQAKIELAGVQVEYVGRSGGLFRIIRILRILRIILDKTGSNRTIIFLKYFKGISIIIRLLRRHNPIVLDIRTGSDDKSRVKRYIQDLDLKFECRFFRNITIISESLAVKIGLAQRATILPLGADVISHTEKHYDRLDLLYVGSLYNRNIDKAVEGFARFYREYKQKIPIKFTIIGEGLNHEAELIKKLVKKCGLGNIVHTLGWLMHDQLQEHFDTHNIGVSYIPMTDYYDVQPATKTFEYLLSGLVVIGTATSENRLVINDSNGVLTEDSPEGFYKGLVELSSKLKTYDSTRIRQEALQFNWKEITDGLDCYLKTLQNNV
;
A
#
# COMPACT_ATOMS: atom_id res chain seq x y z
N MET A 1 -18.00 22.93 27.15
CA MET A 1 -17.00 23.66 26.35
C MET A 1 -16.51 22.73 25.23
N CYS A 2 -16.93 22.95 23.98
CA CYS A 2 -16.31 22.27 22.85
C CYS A 2 -14.85 22.73 22.75
N ARG A 3 -13.88 21.84 23.02
CA ARG A 3 -12.49 22.11 22.66
C ARG A 3 -12.46 22.35 21.15
N SER A 4 -11.90 23.48 20.71
CA SER A 4 -11.65 23.72 19.29
C SER A 4 -10.76 22.59 18.76
N ARG A 5 -11.18 21.94 17.67
CA ARG A 5 -10.36 20.93 16.99
C ARG A 5 -9.02 21.55 16.59
N SER A 6 -7.96 20.78 16.67
CA SER A 6 -6.63 21.23 16.23
C SER A 6 -6.53 21.19 14.71
N ASP A 7 -5.73 22.09 14.15
CA ASP A 7 -5.50 22.14 12.71
C ASP A 7 -4.43 21.12 12.29
N LEU A 8 -4.77 20.29 11.31
CA LEU A 8 -3.90 19.29 10.71
C LEU A 8 -3.79 19.57 9.20
N VAL A 9 -2.60 19.90 8.75
CA VAL A 9 -2.30 20.11 7.33
C VAL A 9 -1.55 18.90 6.80
N ILE A 10 -2.18 18.15 5.89
CA ILE A 10 -1.58 17.00 5.22
C ILE A 10 -1.04 17.45 3.86
N ILE A 11 0.25 17.27 3.63
CA ILE A 11 0.94 17.67 2.39
C ILE A 11 1.43 16.40 1.68
N ASN A 12 1.06 16.28 0.41
CA ASN A 12 1.42 15.13 -0.43
C ASN A 12 1.64 15.58 -1.88
N SER A 13 2.58 14.97 -2.60
CA SER A 13 2.76 15.21 -4.03
C SER A 13 1.60 14.66 -4.87
N GLU A 14 0.81 13.72 -4.35
CA GLU A 14 -0.31 13.15 -5.09
C GLU A 14 -1.59 13.95 -4.97
N GLN A 15 -2.43 13.85 -6.01
CA GLN A 15 -3.78 14.39 -6.01
C GLN A 15 -4.60 13.70 -4.90
N PHE A 16 -5.44 14.46 -4.20
CA PHE A 16 -6.25 13.91 -3.11
C PHE A 16 -7.08 12.69 -3.57
N GLY A 17 -7.04 11.62 -2.76
CA GLY A 17 -7.71 10.35 -3.04
C GLY A 17 -6.89 9.34 -3.88
N TYR A 18 -5.80 9.76 -4.54
CA TYR A 18 -4.94 8.87 -5.32
C TYR A 18 -3.75 8.30 -4.55
N HIS A 19 -3.56 8.75 -3.31
CA HIS A 19 -2.69 8.12 -2.34
C HIS A 19 -3.52 7.63 -1.16
N ILE A 20 -3.64 6.30 -1.07
CA ILE A 20 -4.61 5.61 -0.22
C ILE A 20 -4.43 5.95 1.26
N ASP A 21 -3.19 5.99 1.75
CA ASP A 21 -2.86 6.18 3.16
C ASP A 21 -3.35 7.55 3.65
N THR A 22 -2.96 8.62 2.96
CA THR A 22 -3.35 9.98 3.33
C THR A 22 -4.85 10.24 3.13
N TYR A 23 -5.48 9.54 2.19
CA TYR A 23 -6.94 9.59 2.04
C TYR A 23 -7.62 8.98 3.28
N TYR A 24 -7.15 7.83 3.76
CA TYR A 24 -7.72 7.20 4.95
C TYR A 24 -7.41 7.94 6.24
N TYR A 25 -6.23 8.56 6.36
CA TYR A 25 -5.94 9.47 7.46
C TYR A 25 -6.96 10.61 7.48
N CYS A 26 -7.23 11.25 6.33
CA CYS A 26 -8.29 12.24 6.21
C CYS A 26 -9.68 11.67 6.58
N LYS A 27 -10.05 10.50 6.06
CA LYS A 27 -11.36 9.84 6.27
C LYS A 27 -11.66 9.64 7.75
N TYR A 28 -10.70 9.12 8.52
CA TYR A 28 -10.93 8.74 9.92
C TYR A 28 -10.55 9.85 10.94
N LEU A 29 -9.74 10.85 10.56
CA LEU A 29 -9.38 11.96 11.45
C LEU A 29 -10.25 13.21 11.33
N ARG A 30 -11.07 13.35 10.28
CA ARG A 30 -11.85 14.58 10.00
C ARG A 30 -12.79 15.03 11.12
N ASP A 31 -13.22 14.12 11.99
CA ASP A 31 -14.10 14.44 13.12
C ASP A 31 -13.32 14.87 14.38
N ARG A 32 -11.99 14.71 14.38
CA ARG A 32 -11.08 15.05 15.49
C ARG A 32 -10.22 16.27 15.18
N TYR A 33 -9.95 16.54 13.91
CA TYR A 33 -9.09 17.63 13.43
C TYR A 33 -9.79 18.51 12.39
N ASN A 34 -9.38 19.77 12.28
CA ASN A 34 -9.68 20.57 11.09
C ASN A 34 -8.62 20.25 10.04
N ILE A 35 -9.01 19.51 8.99
CA ILE A 35 -8.05 18.97 8.03
C ILE A 35 -7.99 19.83 6.77
N SER A 36 -6.78 20.26 6.40
CA SER A 36 -6.46 20.76 5.06
C SER A 36 -5.51 19.80 4.36
N TYR A 37 -5.91 19.28 3.20
CA TYR A 37 -5.03 18.50 2.32
C TYR A 37 -4.49 19.41 1.21
N ILE A 38 -3.18 19.39 1.00
CA ILE A 38 -2.51 20.13 -0.07
C ILE A 38 -1.77 19.13 -0.96
N GLY A 39 -2.11 19.14 -2.26
CA GLY A 39 -1.41 18.31 -3.24
C GLY A 39 -1.52 18.86 -4.66
N TRP A 40 -0.78 18.24 -5.58
CA TRP A 40 -0.82 18.68 -6.97
C TRP A 40 -2.15 18.32 -7.64
N ASP A 41 -2.63 19.20 -8.53
CA ASP A 41 -3.64 18.86 -9.52
C ASP A 41 -2.96 18.16 -10.70
N HIS A 42 -3.15 16.84 -10.81
CA HIS A 42 -2.64 16.03 -11.92
C HIS A 42 -3.64 15.90 -13.07
N GLY A 43 -4.79 16.60 -13.00
CA GLY A 43 -5.86 16.52 -13.99
C GLY A 43 -6.68 15.23 -13.92
N GLN A 44 -6.55 14.46 -12.83
CA GLN A 44 -7.39 13.28 -12.59
C GLN A 44 -8.75 13.72 -12.03
N ALA A 45 -9.72 12.80 -11.97
CA ALA A 45 -11.03 13.09 -11.37
C ALA A 45 -10.86 13.61 -9.94
N LYS A 46 -11.54 14.72 -9.59
CA LYS A 46 -11.47 15.28 -8.24
C LYS A 46 -12.34 14.44 -7.32
N ILE A 47 -11.79 14.11 -6.16
CA ILE A 47 -12.45 13.33 -5.12
C ILE A 47 -12.79 14.30 -3.99
N GLU A 48 -14.03 14.27 -3.53
CA GLU A 48 -14.48 15.11 -2.43
C GLU A 48 -14.68 14.27 -1.16
N LEU A 49 -14.35 14.84 -0.02
CA LEU A 49 -14.59 14.23 1.29
C LEU A 49 -15.11 15.30 2.24
N ALA A 50 -16.39 15.21 2.61
CA ALA A 50 -17.01 16.14 3.55
C ALA A 50 -16.17 16.23 4.85
N GLY A 51 -15.96 17.44 5.36
CA GLY A 51 -15.13 17.70 6.54
C GLY A 51 -13.62 17.83 6.28
N VAL A 52 -13.18 17.79 5.01
CA VAL A 52 -11.77 17.97 4.62
C VAL A 52 -11.68 19.08 3.57
N GLN A 53 -10.87 20.10 3.83
CA GLN A 53 -10.55 21.14 2.85
C GLN A 53 -9.44 20.65 1.93
N VAL A 54 -9.69 20.59 0.61
CA VAL A 54 -8.70 20.12 -0.36
C VAL A 54 -8.23 21.28 -1.24
N GLU A 55 -6.92 21.53 -1.21
CA GLU A 55 -6.25 22.55 -2.01
C GLU A 55 -5.51 21.89 -3.18
N TYR A 56 -6.12 21.93 -4.36
CA TYR A 56 -5.53 21.42 -5.60
C TYR A 56 -4.59 22.45 -6.23
N VAL A 57 -3.28 22.17 -6.21
CA VAL A 57 -2.27 23.10 -6.72
C VAL A 57 -1.98 22.83 -8.20
N GLY A 58 -2.31 23.79 -9.06
CA GLY A 58 -2.11 23.68 -10.51
C GLY A 58 -0.64 23.48 -10.91
N ARG A 59 -0.40 22.45 -11.74
CA ARG A 59 0.93 22.14 -12.32
C ARG A 59 1.23 22.87 -13.64
N SER A 60 0.25 23.57 -14.23
CA SER A 60 0.35 24.25 -15.53
C SER A 60 1.24 25.50 -15.48
N GLY A 61 1.88 25.85 -16.61
CA GLY A 61 2.57 27.14 -16.79
C GLY A 61 3.93 27.29 -16.08
N GLY A 62 4.95 27.61 -16.87
CA GLY A 62 6.30 28.01 -16.46
C GLY A 62 7.39 27.23 -17.21
N LEU A 63 8.33 27.93 -17.86
CA LEU A 63 9.54 27.32 -18.43
C LEU A 63 10.40 26.58 -17.37
N PHE A 64 10.18 26.87 -16.08
CA PHE A 64 11.00 26.39 -14.97
C PHE A 64 10.15 25.73 -13.87
N ARG A 65 10.61 24.56 -13.39
CA ARG A 65 9.99 23.79 -12.28
C ARG A 65 9.80 24.61 -10.99
N ILE A 66 10.56 25.69 -10.82
CA ILE A 66 10.57 26.54 -9.64
C ILE A 66 9.23 27.25 -9.39
N ILE A 67 8.52 27.66 -10.44
CA ILE A 67 7.23 28.38 -10.29
C ILE A 67 6.20 27.47 -9.63
N ARG A 68 6.19 26.18 -9.99
CA ARG A 68 5.30 25.18 -9.37
C ARG A 68 5.59 25.09 -7.87
N ILE A 69 6.87 24.98 -7.51
CA ILE A 69 7.33 24.91 -6.12
C ILE A 69 6.90 26.16 -5.34
N LEU A 70 7.06 27.36 -5.91
CA LEU A 70 6.64 28.60 -5.25
C LEU A 70 5.11 28.65 -5.01
N ARG A 71 4.29 28.13 -5.94
CA ARG A 71 2.83 28.07 -5.76
C ARG A 71 2.43 27.16 -4.61
N ILE A 72 2.96 25.94 -4.57
CA ILE A 72 2.63 25.00 -3.48
C ILE A 72 3.13 25.54 -2.13
N LEU A 73 4.33 26.14 -2.10
CA LEU A 73 4.86 26.76 -0.89
C LEU A 73 3.98 27.91 -0.41
N ARG A 74 3.48 28.77 -1.31
CA ARG A 74 2.55 29.86 -0.93
C ARG A 74 1.31 29.32 -0.20
N ILE A 75 0.69 28.27 -0.74
CA ILE A 75 -0.51 27.66 -0.14
C ILE A 75 -0.17 26.99 1.20
N ILE A 76 0.97 26.30 1.28
CA ILE A 76 1.45 25.72 2.54
C ILE A 76 1.63 26.83 3.59
N LEU A 77 2.29 27.93 3.24
CA LEU A 77 2.54 29.03 4.16
C LEU A 77 1.23 29.65 4.68
N ASP A 78 0.24 29.83 3.81
CA ASP A 78 -1.10 30.33 4.16
C ASP A 78 -1.80 29.40 5.18
N LYS A 79 -1.83 28.09 4.91
CA LYS A 79 -2.50 27.10 5.77
C LYS A 79 -1.77 26.76 7.07
N THR A 80 -0.50 27.15 7.20
CA THR A 80 0.36 26.78 8.34
C THR A 80 0.86 28.00 9.11
N GLY A 81 0.14 29.12 9.05
CA GLY A 81 0.54 30.37 9.72
C GLY A 81 0.58 30.29 11.25
N SER A 82 -0.22 29.40 11.85
CA SER A 82 -0.20 29.16 13.30
C SER A 82 0.89 28.15 13.68
N ASN A 83 1.70 28.47 14.70
CA ASN A 83 2.73 27.55 15.21
C ASN A 83 2.15 26.29 15.86
N ARG A 84 0.84 26.28 16.18
CA ARG A 84 0.13 25.11 16.73
C ARG A 84 -0.38 24.15 15.67
N THR A 85 -0.36 24.56 14.38
CA THR A 85 -0.80 23.71 13.27
C THR A 85 0.18 22.55 13.10
N ILE A 86 -0.35 21.32 13.12
CA ILE A 86 0.41 20.11 12.83
C ILE A 86 0.54 19.96 11.32
N ILE A 87 1.77 19.74 10.86
CA ILE A 87 2.05 19.50 9.45
C ILE A 87 2.43 18.04 9.28
N PHE A 88 1.57 17.25 8.65
CA PHE A 88 1.86 15.89 8.25
C PHE A 88 2.34 15.89 6.80
N LEU A 89 3.64 15.68 6.60
CA LEU A 89 4.30 15.82 5.32
C LEU A 89 4.73 14.45 4.80
N LYS A 90 4.02 13.92 3.81
CA LYS A 90 4.53 12.77 3.06
C LYS A 90 5.82 13.22 2.34
N TYR A 91 6.88 12.42 2.46
CA TYR A 91 8.19 12.76 1.93
C TYR A 91 8.12 13.22 0.47
N PHE A 92 8.53 14.47 0.26
CA PHE A 92 8.61 15.12 -1.04
C PHE A 92 10.06 15.60 -1.24
N LYS A 93 10.83 14.83 -2.01
CA LYS A 93 12.28 15.05 -2.23
C LYS A 93 12.61 16.53 -2.48
N GLY A 94 13.55 17.07 -1.71
CA GLY A 94 14.04 18.45 -1.75
C GLY A 94 13.07 19.48 -1.16
N ILE A 95 11.78 19.38 -1.47
CA ILE A 95 10.75 20.30 -0.98
C ILE A 95 10.53 20.15 0.53
N SER A 96 10.71 18.94 1.06
CA SER A 96 10.52 18.66 2.48
C SER A 96 11.43 19.51 3.36
N ILE A 97 12.73 19.58 3.02
CA ILE A 97 13.67 20.46 3.73
C ILE A 97 13.24 21.92 3.66
N ILE A 98 12.79 22.40 2.49
CA ILE A 98 12.35 23.79 2.32
C ILE A 98 11.18 24.10 3.26
N ILE A 99 10.18 23.22 3.32
CA ILE A 99 9.05 23.36 4.25
C ILE A 99 9.54 23.39 5.71
N ARG A 100 10.45 22.48 6.07
CA ARG A 100 11.04 22.41 7.41
C ARG A 100 11.75 23.71 7.82
N LEU A 101 12.49 24.34 6.91
CA LEU A 101 13.19 25.60 7.16
C LEU A 101 12.22 26.78 7.33
N LEU A 102 11.16 26.83 6.51
CA LEU A 102 10.15 27.90 6.54
C LEU A 102 9.16 27.79 7.71
N ARG A 103 8.95 26.57 8.24
CA ARG A 103 8.02 26.27 9.35
C ARG A 103 8.72 25.60 10.53
N ARG A 104 9.88 26.14 10.91
CA ARG A 104 10.76 25.58 11.96
C ARG A 104 10.07 25.40 13.31
N HIS A 105 9.08 26.24 13.62
CA HIS A 105 8.34 26.25 14.89
C HIS A 105 7.11 25.34 14.89
N ASN A 106 6.66 24.87 13.72
CA ASN A 106 5.53 23.95 13.64
C ASN A 106 5.97 22.53 14.01
N PRO A 107 5.09 21.74 14.65
CA PRO A 107 5.24 20.30 14.74
C PRO A 107 5.05 19.70 13.34
N ILE A 108 6.17 19.34 12.69
CA ILE A 108 6.18 18.68 11.38
C ILE A 108 6.51 17.20 11.58
N VAL A 109 5.64 16.33 11.07
CA VAL A 109 5.85 14.89 10.92
C VAL A 109 6.26 14.62 9.49
N LEU A 110 7.47 14.09 9.28
CA LEU A 110 7.90 13.61 7.97
C LEU A 110 7.53 12.13 7.83
N ASP A 111 6.68 11.81 6.87
CA ASP A 111 6.17 10.45 6.66
C ASP A 111 6.81 9.77 5.44
N ILE A 112 7.37 8.58 5.68
CA ILE A 112 8.14 7.80 4.70
C ILE A 112 7.37 6.51 4.38
N ARG A 113 6.75 6.47 3.20
CA ARG A 113 5.95 5.31 2.75
C ARG A 113 6.70 4.31 1.85
N THR A 114 7.80 4.73 1.23
CA THR A 114 8.48 3.95 0.19
C THR A 114 9.96 4.30 0.18
N GLY A 115 10.83 3.29 0.10
CA GLY A 115 12.25 3.44 -0.26
C GLY A 115 12.43 3.48 -1.78
N SER A 116 13.66 3.59 -2.28
CA SER A 116 13.87 3.51 -3.72
C SER A 116 13.52 2.13 -4.30
N ASP A 117 12.68 2.11 -5.33
CA ASP A 117 12.25 0.91 -6.08
C ASP A 117 12.83 0.84 -7.51
N ASP A 118 13.82 1.69 -7.82
CA ASP A 118 14.51 1.70 -9.11
C ASP A 118 15.26 0.36 -9.33
N LYS A 119 15.29 -0.16 -10.56
CA LYS A 119 16.03 -1.41 -10.87
C LYS A 119 17.55 -1.28 -10.69
N SER A 120 18.10 -0.07 -10.82
CA SER A 120 19.54 0.20 -10.67
C SER A 120 19.95 0.35 -9.21
N ARG A 121 20.81 -0.56 -8.75
CA ARG A 121 21.38 -0.54 -7.39
C ARG A 121 22.06 0.78 -7.04
N VAL A 122 22.77 1.38 -8.00
CA VAL A 122 23.47 2.66 -7.81
C VAL A 122 22.47 3.80 -7.61
N LYS A 123 21.42 3.85 -8.43
CA LYS A 123 20.36 4.87 -8.28
C LYS A 123 19.63 4.71 -6.95
N ARG A 124 19.32 3.47 -6.55
CA ARG A 124 18.71 3.18 -5.24
C ARG A 124 19.57 3.71 -4.10
N TYR A 125 20.86 3.38 -4.11
CA TYR A 125 21.79 3.82 -3.08
C TYR A 125 21.83 5.35 -2.96
N ILE A 126 21.93 6.08 -4.07
CA ILE A 126 21.94 7.55 -4.07
C ILE A 126 20.62 8.11 -3.53
N GLN A 127 19.48 7.58 -3.98
CA GLN A 127 18.17 8.03 -3.54
C GLN A 127 17.91 7.76 -2.05
N ASP A 128 18.33 6.60 -1.55
CA ASP A 128 18.22 6.24 -0.13
C ASP A 128 19.16 7.11 0.74
N LEU A 129 20.35 7.45 0.24
CA LEU A 129 21.25 8.41 0.90
C LEU A 129 20.64 9.82 0.96
N ASP A 130 20.06 10.30 -0.13
CA ASP A 130 19.36 11.59 -0.16
C ASP A 130 18.24 11.62 0.88
N LEU A 131 17.37 10.59 0.88
CA LEU A 131 16.29 10.45 1.87
C LEU A 131 16.83 10.47 3.30
N LYS A 132 17.89 9.70 3.58
CA LYS A 132 18.52 9.65 4.91
C LYS A 132 19.08 11.01 5.33
N PHE A 133 19.67 11.75 4.40
CA PHE A 133 20.16 13.11 4.65
C PHE A 133 19.01 14.06 4.97
N GLU A 134 17.93 14.07 4.17
CA GLU A 134 16.77 14.93 4.41
C GLU A 134 16.12 14.64 5.78
N CYS A 135 16.07 13.37 6.19
CA CYS A 135 15.54 12.96 7.50
C CYS A 135 16.32 13.52 8.69
N ARG A 136 17.56 14.03 8.52
CA ARG A 136 18.32 14.66 9.61
C ARG A 136 17.73 16.00 10.05
N PHE A 137 16.94 16.65 9.20
CA PHE A 137 16.32 17.95 9.49
C PHE A 137 15.01 17.83 10.28
N PHE A 138 14.51 16.62 10.48
CA PHE A 138 13.23 16.34 11.11
C PHE A 138 13.41 15.62 12.45
N ARG A 139 12.65 16.07 13.44
CA ARG A 139 12.57 15.46 14.78
C ARG A 139 11.54 14.34 14.82
N ASN A 140 10.39 14.55 14.18
CA ASN A 140 9.28 13.61 14.15
C ASN A 140 9.24 12.96 12.77
N ILE A 141 9.50 11.65 12.72
CA ILE A 141 9.54 10.88 11.49
C ILE A 141 8.62 9.68 11.68
N THR A 142 7.70 9.47 10.74
CA THR A 142 6.94 8.23 10.64
C THR A 142 7.42 7.42 9.45
N ILE A 143 7.37 6.09 9.56
CA ILE A 143 7.82 5.18 8.50
C ILE A 143 6.92 3.96 8.41
N ILE A 144 6.70 3.47 7.20
CA ILE A 144 5.72 2.41 6.90
C ILE A 144 6.00 1.07 7.57
N SER A 145 7.27 0.72 7.78
CA SER A 145 7.64 -0.56 8.39
C SER A 145 9.00 -0.50 9.06
N GLU A 146 9.22 -1.44 9.98
CA GLU A 146 10.51 -1.61 10.64
C GLU A 146 11.59 -2.05 9.64
N SER A 147 11.29 -2.95 8.71
CA SER A 147 12.27 -3.40 7.72
C SER A 147 12.77 -2.26 6.85
N LEU A 148 11.88 -1.35 6.42
CA LEU A 148 12.31 -0.16 5.68
C LEU A 148 13.14 0.76 6.57
N ALA A 149 12.75 0.96 7.83
CA ALA A 149 13.48 1.77 8.79
C ALA A 149 14.91 1.24 9.01
N VAL A 150 15.09 -0.08 9.15
CA VAL A 150 16.40 -0.70 9.25
C VAL A 150 17.21 -0.47 7.97
N LYS A 151 16.62 -0.73 6.80
CA LYS A 151 17.28 -0.57 5.48
C LYS A 151 17.85 0.83 5.28
N ILE A 152 17.11 1.88 5.63
CA ILE A 152 17.56 3.27 5.45
C ILE A 152 18.24 3.86 6.69
N GLY A 153 18.39 3.08 7.77
CA GLY A 153 19.10 3.47 8.99
C GLY A 153 18.35 4.48 9.86
N LEU A 154 17.04 4.31 9.99
CA LEU A 154 16.12 5.13 10.80
C LEU A 154 15.42 4.34 11.93
N ALA A 155 15.74 3.05 12.15
CA ALA A 155 15.07 2.20 13.14
C ALA A 155 14.94 2.80 14.56
N GLN A 156 15.96 3.54 15.02
CA GLN A 156 15.95 4.17 16.36
C GLN A 156 15.37 5.61 16.36
N ARG A 157 15.07 6.17 15.19
CA ARG A 157 14.68 7.59 15.03
C ARG A 157 13.25 7.77 14.52
N ALA A 158 12.69 6.78 13.85
CA ALA A 158 11.36 6.84 13.27
C ALA A 158 10.34 6.06 14.10
N THR A 159 9.13 6.59 14.17
CA THR A 159 7.97 5.88 14.70
C THR A 159 7.35 5.05 13.58
N ILE A 160 7.03 3.79 13.84
CA ILE A 160 6.35 2.96 12.84
C ILE A 160 4.89 3.44 12.73
N LEU A 161 4.51 3.83 11.52
CA LEU A 161 3.13 4.08 11.12
C LEU A 161 2.81 3.07 10.02
N PRO A 162 2.19 1.94 10.33
CA PRO A 162 2.09 0.83 9.38
C PRO A 162 1.18 1.13 8.18
N LEU A 163 1.17 0.21 7.22
CA LEU A 163 0.15 0.16 6.18
C LEU A 163 -1.16 -0.38 6.77
N GLY A 164 -2.29 0.09 6.23
CA GLY A 164 -3.60 -0.46 6.52
C GLY A 164 -4.34 -0.89 5.26
N ALA A 165 -5.51 -1.49 5.45
CA ALA A 165 -6.46 -1.80 4.39
C ALA A 165 -7.90 -1.67 4.92
N ASP A 166 -8.88 -1.56 4.02
CA ASP A 166 -10.31 -1.65 4.35
C ASP A 166 -10.79 -3.09 4.06
N VAL A 167 -11.92 -3.46 4.66
CA VAL A 167 -12.57 -4.75 4.37
C VAL A 167 -13.29 -4.62 3.03
N ILE A 168 -12.88 -5.42 2.04
CA ILE A 168 -13.49 -5.40 0.70
C ILE A 168 -14.69 -6.35 0.64
N SER A 169 -14.62 -7.50 1.31
CA SER A 169 -15.67 -8.52 1.32
C SER A 169 -15.98 -8.99 2.73
N HIS A 170 -17.25 -9.01 3.09
CA HIS A 170 -17.73 -9.62 4.34
C HIS A 170 -18.18 -11.08 4.17
N THR A 171 -18.24 -11.58 2.93
CA THR A 171 -18.64 -12.97 2.63
C THR A 171 -17.67 -13.96 3.29
N GLU A 172 -18.22 -14.92 4.02
CA GLU A 172 -17.44 -16.02 4.61
C GLU A 172 -16.90 -16.94 3.52
N LYS A 173 -15.63 -17.33 3.63
CA LYS A 173 -14.98 -18.17 2.61
C LYS A 173 -15.08 -19.64 2.97
N HIS A 174 -15.42 -20.44 1.97
CA HIS A 174 -15.37 -21.89 2.04
C HIS A 174 -14.13 -22.41 1.32
N TYR A 175 -13.48 -23.41 1.91
CA TYR A 175 -12.21 -23.96 1.43
C TYR A 175 -12.39 -25.39 0.88
N ASP A 176 -13.46 -25.58 0.10
CA ASP A 176 -13.79 -26.81 -0.65
C ASP A 176 -13.24 -26.80 -2.09
N ARG A 177 -12.71 -25.66 -2.53
CA ARG A 177 -12.18 -25.35 -3.86
C ARG A 177 -10.93 -24.46 -3.75
N LEU A 178 -10.20 -24.32 -4.85
CA LEU A 178 -9.04 -23.42 -4.95
C LEU A 178 -9.35 -22.28 -5.92
N ASP A 179 -9.95 -21.22 -5.40
CA ASP A 179 -10.35 -20.06 -6.16
C ASP A 179 -9.39 -18.90 -5.89
N LEU A 180 -8.35 -18.80 -6.72
CA LEU A 180 -7.25 -17.86 -6.56
C LEU A 180 -7.59 -16.49 -7.15
N LEU A 181 -7.22 -15.43 -6.44
CA LEU A 181 -7.40 -14.05 -6.85
C LEU A 181 -6.10 -13.27 -6.73
N TYR A 182 -5.64 -12.69 -7.83
CA TYR A 182 -4.60 -11.67 -7.84
C TYR A 182 -5.22 -10.31 -8.19
N VAL A 183 -5.01 -9.31 -7.35
CA VAL A 183 -5.34 -7.91 -7.62
C VAL A 183 -4.10 -7.03 -7.45
N GLY A 184 -3.80 -6.23 -8.47
CA GLY A 184 -2.78 -5.19 -8.39
C GLY A 184 -2.09 -4.90 -9.71
N SER A 185 -1.13 -3.96 -9.69
CA SER A 185 -0.29 -3.69 -10.85
C SER A 185 0.45 -4.96 -11.29
N LEU A 186 0.44 -5.24 -12.59
CA LEU A 186 1.25 -6.32 -13.16
C LEU A 186 2.69 -5.87 -13.41
N TYR A 187 2.96 -4.56 -13.29
CA TYR A 187 4.24 -3.97 -13.64
C TYR A 187 5.39 -4.45 -12.75
N ASN A 188 6.38 -5.12 -13.34
CA ASN A 188 7.52 -5.71 -12.61
C ASN A 188 7.05 -6.60 -11.44
N ARG A 189 5.96 -7.36 -11.61
CA ARG A 189 5.50 -8.30 -10.59
C ARG A 189 5.77 -9.76 -10.93
N ASN A 190 6.25 -10.04 -12.14
CA ASN A 190 6.61 -11.38 -12.61
C ASN A 190 5.47 -12.40 -12.40
N ILE A 191 4.22 -11.98 -12.67
CA ILE A 191 3.02 -12.81 -12.47
C ILE A 191 2.99 -13.99 -13.46
N ASP A 192 3.68 -13.88 -14.58
CA ASP A 192 3.97 -14.97 -15.50
C ASP A 192 4.57 -16.18 -14.78
N LYS A 193 5.51 -15.99 -13.84
CA LYS A 193 6.09 -17.08 -13.05
C LYS A 193 5.06 -17.80 -12.18
N ALA A 194 4.16 -17.05 -11.55
CA ALA A 194 3.07 -17.63 -10.77
C ALA A 194 2.11 -18.43 -11.67
N VAL A 195 1.82 -17.94 -12.89
CA VAL A 195 1.01 -18.65 -13.88
C VAL A 195 1.69 -19.95 -14.34
N GLU A 196 3.01 -19.96 -14.53
CA GLU A 196 3.76 -21.19 -14.85
C GLU A 196 3.68 -22.23 -13.72
N GLY A 197 3.86 -21.81 -12.47
CA GLY A 197 3.71 -22.68 -11.29
C GLY A 197 2.29 -23.22 -11.15
N PHE A 198 1.30 -22.34 -11.34
CA PHE A 198 -0.11 -22.71 -11.36
C PHE A 198 -0.42 -23.73 -12.46
N ALA A 199 0.12 -23.55 -13.67
CA ALA A 199 -0.08 -24.47 -14.79
C ALA A 199 0.40 -25.89 -14.44
N ARG A 200 1.53 -26.00 -13.74
CA ARG A 200 2.02 -27.29 -13.23
C ARG A 200 1.05 -27.88 -12.22
N PHE A 201 0.66 -27.11 -11.20
CA PHE A 201 -0.27 -27.55 -10.18
C PHE A 201 -1.61 -28.03 -10.77
N TYR A 202 -2.20 -27.24 -11.67
CA TYR A 202 -3.47 -27.57 -12.31
C TYR A 202 -3.42 -28.92 -13.05
N ARG A 203 -2.33 -29.23 -13.77
CA ARG A 203 -2.20 -30.51 -14.47
C ARG A 203 -2.30 -31.71 -13.55
N GLU A 204 -1.78 -31.60 -12.33
CA GLU A 204 -1.69 -32.70 -11.36
C GLU A 204 -2.92 -32.78 -10.44
N TYR A 205 -3.58 -31.65 -10.15
CA TYR A 205 -4.60 -31.57 -9.10
C TYR A 205 -6.03 -31.27 -9.60
N LYS A 206 -6.24 -30.94 -10.88
CA LYS A 206 -7.58 -30.59 -11.43
C LYS A 206 -8.69 -31.63 -11.25
N GLN A 207 -8.33 -32.91 -11.04
CA GLN A 207 -9.29 -33.99 -10.81
C GLN A 207 -9.62 -34.19 -9.32
N LYS A 208 -8.84 -33.57 -8.42
CA LYS A 208 -8.96 -33.73 -6.97
C LYS A 208 -9.80 -32.64 -6.35
N ILE A 209 -9.75 -31.43 -6.90
CA ILE A 209 -10.43 -30.25 -6.37
C ILE A 209 -10.74 -29.28 -7.53
N PRO A 210 -11.85 -28.54 -7.49
CA PRO A 210 -12.09 -27.45 -8.43
C PRO A 210 -11.04 -26.34 -8.25
N ILE A 211 -10.50 -25.83 -9.35
CA ILE A 211 -9.43 -24.84 -9.35
C ILE A 211 -9.77 -23.75 -10.37
N LYS A 212 -9.63 -22.47 -9.98
CA LYS A 212 -9.65 -21.32 -10.90
C LYS A 212 -8.65 -20.26 -10.46
N PHE A 213 -8.20 -19.42 -11.39
CA PHE A 213 -7.30 -18.31 -11.08
C PHE A 213 -7.70 -17.04 -11.83
N THR A 214 -8.11 -16.02 -11.09
CA THR A 214 -8.46 -14.71 -11.63
C THR A 214 -7.34 -13.71 -11.37
N ILE A 215 -6.92 -13.00 -12.42
CA ILE A 215 -5.87 -11.97 -12.39
C ILE A 215 -6.49 -10.65 -12.83
N ILE A 216 -6.52 -9.70 -11.91
CA ILE A 216 -7.05 -8.34 -12.08
C ILE A 216 -5.88 -7.37 -11.94
N GLY A 217 -5.67 -6.57 -12.96
CA GLY A 217 -4.53 -5.68 -13.01
C GLY A 217 -4.13 -5.28 -14.42
N GLU A 218 -3.33 -4.22 -14.48
CA GLU A 218 -2.68 -3.75 -15.69
C GLU A 218 -1.18 -3.56 -15.42
N GLY A 219 -0.37 -3.74 -16.46
CA GLY A 219 1.08 -3.59 -16.40
C GLY A 219 1.58 -2.82 -17.59
N LEU A 220 2.76 -2.23 -17.46
CA LEU A 220 3.44 -1.58 -18.57
C LEU A 220 4.10 -2.65 -19.46
N ASN A 221 4.65 -2.23 -20.60
CA ASN A 221 5.49 -3.07 -21.46
C ASN A 221 4.83 -4.39 -21.92
N HIS A 222 3.52 -4.38 -22.14
CA HIS A 222 2.75 -5.55 -22.59
C HIS A 222 2.77 -6.76 -21.63
N GLU A 223 3.06 -6.56 -20.32
CA GLU A 223 3.05 -7.66 -19.33
C GLU A 223 1.70 -8.39 -19.27
N ALA A 224 0.59 -7.66 -19.35
CA ALA A 224 -0.74 -8.26 -19.43
C ALA A 224 -0.91 -9.20 -20.65
N GLU A 225 -0.37 -8.80 -21.80
CA GLU A 225 -0.42 -9.60 -23.03
C GLU A 225 0.51 -10.83 -22.97
N LEU A 226 1.66 -10.72 -22.29
CA LEU A 226 2.54 -11.86 -22.02
C LEU A 226 1.82 -12.92 -21.18
N ILE A 227 1.10 -12.50 -20.12
CA ILE A 227 0.32 -13.40 -19.28
C ILE A 227 -0.80 -14.07 -20.10
N LYS A 228 -1.56 -13.32 -20.89
CA LYS A 228 -2.60 -13.89 -21.78
C LYS A 228 -2.03 -14.93 -22.75
N LYS A 229 -0.87 -14.63 -23.38
CA LYS A 229 -0.18 -15.57 -24.28
C LYS A 229 0.26 -16.83 -23.54
N LEU A 230 0.80 -16.69 -22.34
CA LEU A 230 1.22 -17.81 -21.50
C LEU A 230 0.03 -18.70 -21.11
N VAL A 231 -1.09 -18.10 -20.66
CA VAL A 231 -2.33 -18.82 -20.35
C VAL A 231 -2.81 -19.65 -21.53
N LYS A 232 -2.81 -19.07 -22.73
CA LYS A 232 -3.15 -19.78 -23.97
C LYS A 232 -2.17 -20.91 -24.28
N LYS A 233 -0.87 -20.65 -24.19
CA LYS A 233 0.20 -21.64 -24.43
C LYS A 233 0.10 -22.84 -23.49
N CYS A 234 -0.30 -22.62 -22.24
CA CYS A 234 -0.48 -23.66 -21.23
C CYS A 234 -1.84 -24.37 -21.30
N GLY A 235 -2.74 -23.99 -22.22
CA GLY A 235 -4.08 -24.58 -22.33
C GLY A 235 -5.00 -24.24 -21.15
N LEU A 236 -4.78 -23.09 -20.50
CA LEU A 236 -5.48 -22.69 -19.28
C LEU A 236 -6.64 -21.70 -19.51
N GLY A 237 -7.00 -21.41 -20.76
CA GLY A 237 -7.94 -20.33 -21.11
C GLY A 237 -9.34 -20.43 -20.48
N ASN A 238 -9.76 -21.62 -20.06
CA ASN A 238 -11.06 -21.83 -19.40
C ASN A 238 -11.01 -21.68 -17.87
N ILE A 239 -9.81 -21.55 -17.30
CA ILE A 239 -9.56 -21.67 -15.84
C ILE A 239 -8.79 -20.46 -15.30
N VAL A 240 -7.97 -19.82 -16.14
CA VAL A 240 -7.27 -18.58 -15.80
C VAL A 240 -7.92 -17.42 -16.53
N HIS A 241 -8.46 -16.47 -15.77
CA HIS A 241 -9.13 -15.29 -16.30
C HIS A 241 -8.30 -14.04 -16.03
N THR A 242 -8.01 -13.27 -17.07
CA THR A 242 -7.30 -11.98 -16.98
C THR A 242 -8.29 -10.87 -17.32
N LEU A 243 -8.64 -10.03 -16.35
CA LEU A 243 -9.75 -9.07 -16.46
C LEU A 243 -9.31 -7.63 -16.78
N GLY A 244 -8.00 -7.36 -16.78
CA GLY A 244 -7.48 -6.00 -16.94
C GLY A 244 -7.68 -5.16 -15.67
N TRP A 245 -7.63 -3.84 -15.80
CA TRP A 245 -7.86 -2.92 -14.70
C TRP A 245 -9.35 -2.82 -14.35
N LEU A 246 -9.66 -2.88 -13.05
CA LEU A 246 -11.00 -2.69 -12.50
C LEU A 246 -10.98 -1.58 -11.45
N MET A 247 -12.10 -0.87 -11.33
CA MET A 247 -12.29 0.11 -10.27
C MET A 247 -12.44 -0.61 -8.92
N HIS A 248 -12.09 0.07 -7.83
CA HIS A 248 -12.05 -0.53 -6.50
C HIS A 248 -13.42 -1.05 -6.03
N ASP A 249 -14.50 -0.33 -6.36
CA ASP A 249 -15.89 -0.72 -6.08
C ASP A 249 -16.35 -1.97 -6.86
N GLN A 250 -15.67 -2.32 -7.94
CA GLN A 250 -15.92 -3.55 -8.72
C GLN A 250 -15.16 -4.76 -8.17
N LEU A 251 -14.22 -4.58 -7.23
CA LEU A 251 -13.42 -5.68 -6.71
C LEU A 251 -14.22 -6.60 -5.78
N GLN A 252 -15.25 -6.08 -5.11
CA GLN A 252 -16.00 -6.83 -4.10
C GLN A 252 -16.56 -8.15 -4.64
N GLU A 253 -17.16 -8.17 -5.84
CA GLU A 253 -17.68 -9.39 -6.46
C GLU A 253 -16.62 -10.48 -6.62
N HIS A 254 -15.39 -10.08 -6.98
CA HIS A 254 -14.28 -11.00 -7.10
C HIS A 254 -13.80 -11.49 -5.73
N PHE A 255 -13.73 -10.62 -4.73
CA PHE A 255 -13.42 -11.06 -3.39
C PHE A 255 -14.49 -12.01 -2.84
N ASP A 256 -15.78 -11.76 -3.08
CA ASP A 256 -16.90 -12.58 -2.63
C ASP A 256 -16.83 -14.02 -3.19
N THR A 257 -16.41 -14.16 -4.44
CA THR A 257 -16.37 -15.43 -5.19
C THR A 257 -15.05 -16.19 -5.10
N HIS A 258 -14.03 -15.67 -4.42
CA HIS A 258 -12.71 -16.29 -4.29
C HIS A 258 -12.34 -16.50 -2.82
N ASN A 259 -11.50 -17.51 -2.57
CA ASN A 259 -11.12 -17.91 -1.22
C ASN A 259 -9.60 -17.83 -0.96
N ILE A 260 -8.78 -17.65 -2.01
CA ILE A 260 -7.33 -17.55 -1.90
C ILE A 260 -6.83 -16.25 -2.53
N GLY A 261 -6.17 -15.42 -1.74
CA GLY A 261 -5.49 -14.22 -2.19
C GLY A 261 -4.06 -14.52 -2.61
N VAL A 262 -3.66 -14.08 -3.81
CA VAL A 262 -2.30 -14.25 -4.33
C VAL A 262 -1.51 -12.96 -4.10
N SER A 263 -0.65 -12.97 -3.08
CA SER A 263 0.28 -11.87 -2.78
C SER A 263 1.67 -12.12 -3.37
N TYR A 264 1.72 -12.26 -4.69
CA TYR A 264 2.96 -12.55 -5.41
C TYR A 264 3.72 -11.27 -5.75
N ILE A 265 4.93 -11.15 -5.21
CA ILE A 265 5.83 -9.98 -5.36
C ILE A 265 7.26 -10.48 -5.53
N PRO A 266 8.02 -10.01 -6.54
CA PRO A 266 9.42 -10.41 -6.70
C PRO A 266 10.23 -10.13 -5.42
N MET A 267 11.05 -11.09 -5.01
CA MET A 267 11.87 -11.00 -3.79
C MET A 267 13.18 -10.25 -4.09
N THR A 268 13.04 -8.98 -4.45
CA THR A 268 14.16 -8.05 -4.70
C THR A 268 14.45 -7.22 -3.45
N ASP A 269 15.67 -6.71 -3.32
CA ASP A 269 16.09 -5.86 -2.19
C ASP A 269 15.22 -4.61 -1.97
N TYR A 270 14.52 -4.15 -3.02
CA TYR A 270 13.61 -3.01 -2.94
C TYR A 270 12.15 -3.38 -2.66
N TYR A 271 11.67 -4.56 -3.04
CA TYR A 271 10.31 -5.00 -2.66
C TYR A 271 10.26 -5.75 -1.33
N ASP A 272 11.36 -6.39 -0.94
CA ASP A 272 11.42 -7.26 0.23
C ASP A 272 10.98 -6.59 1.54
N VAL A 273 11.33 -5.31 1.68
CA VAL A 273 11.09 -4.50 2.89
C VAL A 273 9.85 -3.60 2.79
N GLN A 274 9.01 -3.80 1.78
CA GLN A 274 7.82 -2.98 1.56
C GLN A 274 6.54 -3.78 1.76
N PRO A 275 5.67 -3.39 2.71
CA PRO A 275 4.43 -4.11 2.97
C PRO A 275 3.47 -4.00 1.80
N ALA A 276 2.68 -5.05 1.57
CA ALA A 276 1.82 -5.18 0.41
C ALA A 276 0.35 -5.00 0.79
N THR A 277 -0.29 -3.94 0.30
CA THR A 277 -1.71 -3.64 0.58
C THR A 277 -2.62 -4.84 0.32
N LYS A 278 -2.40 -5.54 -0.80
CA LYS A 278 -3.17 -6.73 -1.21
C LYS A 278 -3.17 -7.83 -0.14
N THR A 279 -2.06 -8.04 0.57
CA THR A 279 -1.98 -9.05 1.64
C THR A 279 -3.00 -8.73 2.73
N PHE A 280 -3.05 -7.48 3.17
CA PHE A 280 -4.00 -7.03 4.20
C PHE A 280 -5.44 -7.05 3.71
N GLU A 281 -5.71 -6.63 2.47
CA GLU A 281 -7.04 -6.65 1.86
C GLU A 281 -7.61 -8.09 1.80
N TYR A 282 -6.79 -9.07 1.42
CA TYR A 282 -7.20 -10.48 1.39
C TYR A 282 -7.52 -11.01 2.77
N LEU A 283 -6.62 -10.80 3.75
CA LEU A 283 -6.80 -11.29 5.11
C LEU A 283 -8.02 -10.64 5.79
N LEU A 284 -8.19 -9.32 5.67
CA LEU A 284 -9.36 -8.59 6.16
C LEU A 284 -10.67 -9.06 5.50
N SER A 285 -10.59 -9.62 4.29
CA SER A 285 -11.76 -10.18 3.61
C SER A 285 -11.98 -11.67 3.92
N GLY A 286 -11.11 -12.28 4.73
CA GLY A 286 -11.18 -13.68 5.14
C GLY A 286 -10.63 -14.66 4.10
N LEU A 287 -9.84 -14.21 3.12
CA LEU A 287 -9.15 -15.08 2.17
C LEU A 287 -7.85 -15.62 2.80
N VAL A 288 -7.54 -16.89 2.52
CA VAL A 288 -6.22 -17.47 2.80
C VAL A 288 -5.21 -16.86 1.82
N VAL A 289 -4.00 -16.54 2.26
CA VAL A 289 -3.00 -15.90 1.39
C VAL A 289 -1.90 -16.88 0.98
N ILE A 290 -1.63 -16.95 -0.32
CA ILE A 290 -0.35 -17.46 -0.83
C ILE A 290 0.51 -16.27 -1.23
N GLY A 291 1.61 -16.06 -0.50
CA GLY A 291 2.46 -14.87 -0.66
C GLY A 291 3.91 -15.24 -0.91
N THR A 292 4.63 -14.43 -1.69
CA THR A 292 6.09 -14.59 -1.76
C THR A 292 6.72 -14.23 -0.43
N ALA A 293 7.81 -14.91 -0.08
CA ALA A 293 8.40 -14.88 1.25
C ALA A 293 9.30 -13.66 1.49
N THR A 294 8.82 -12.48 1.08
CA THR A 294 9.42 -11.20 1.41
C THR A 294 9.46 -10.98 2.93
N SER A 295 10.42 -10.18 3.41
CA SER A 295 10.54 -9.84 4.83
C SER A 295 9.21 -9.33 5.41
N GLU A 296 8.48 -8.47 4.69
CA GLU A 296 7.19 -7.94 5.16
C GLU A 296 6.05 -8.96 5.11
N ASN A 297 5.98 -9.83 4.09
CA ASN A 297 4.96 -10.88 4.06
C ASN A 297 5.18 -11.91 5.19
N ARG A 298 6.43 -12.19 5.57
CA ARG A 298 6.76 -13.08 6.70
C ARG A 298 6.26 -12.58 8.05
N LEU A 299 6.04 -11.28 8.21
CA LEU A 299 5.50 -10.71 9.44
C LEU A 299 3.99 -10.92 9.59
N VAL A 300 3.29 -11.20 8.47
CA VAL A 300 1.82 -11.21 8.41
C VAL A 300 1.28 -12.60 8.09
N ILE A 301 1.93 -13.34 7.19
CA ILE A 301 1.50 -14.66 6.73
C ILE A 301 2.10 -15.74 7.64
N ASN A 302 1.23 -16.61 8.16
CA ASN A 302 1.60 -17.71 9.05
C ASN A 302 0.65 -18.91 8.84
N ASP A 303 0.86 -20.00 9.58
CA ASP A 303 0.11 -21.25 9.42
C ASP A 303 -1.42 -21.14 9.62
N SER A 304 -1.91 -20.11 10.35
CA SER A 304 -3.36 -19.90 10.52
C SER A 304 -4.03 -19.22 9.33
N ASN A 305 -3.25 -18.56 8.46
CA ASN A 305 -3.82 -17.65 7.46
C ASN A 305 -3.23 -17.77 6.04
N GLY A 306 -2.19 -18.59 5.82
CA GLY A 306 -1.58 -18.69 4.51
C GLY A 306 -0.37 -19.59 4.40
N VAL A 307 0.32 -19.45 3.26
CA VAL A 307 1.57 -20.13 2.92
C VAL A 307 2.52 -19.13 2.24
N LEU A 308 3.80 -19.24 2.58
CA LEU A 308 4.88 -18.45 1.99
C LEU A 308 5.59 -19.24 0.90
N THR A 309 5.97 -18.57 -0.19
CA THR A 309 6.62 -19.20 -1.35
C THR A 309 7.87 -18.44 -1.81
N GLU A 310 8.75 -19.13 -2.52
CA GLU A 310 9.78 -18.46 -3.33
C GLU A 310 9.13 -17.75 -4.54
N ASP A 311 9.82 -16.76 -5.13
CA ASP A 311 9.34 -15.99 -6.29
C ASP A 311 9.71 -16.64 -7.66
N SER A 312 9.55 -17.97 -7.72
CA SER A 312 9.77 -18.79 -8.91
C SER A 312 8.55 -19.66 -9.25
N PRO A 313 8.44 -20.16 -10.50
CA PRO A 313 7.40 -21.13 -10.87
C PRO A 313 7.36 -22.34 -9.94
N GLU A 314 8.53 -22.87 -9.57
CA GLU A 314 8.64 -24.01 -8.66
C GLU A 314 8.21 -23.67 -7.24
N GLY A 315 8.60 -22.49 -6.75
CA GLY A 315 8.18 -21.98 -5.44
C GLY A 315 6.67 -21.85 -5.35
N PHE A 316 6.05 -21.24 -6.36
CA PHE A 316 4.60 -21.08 -6.40
C PHE A 316 3.87 -22.42 -6.49
N TYR A 317 4.36 -23.35 -7.32
CA TYR A 317 3.84 -24.72 -7.40
C TYR A 317 3.87 -25.42 -6.03
N LYS A 318 5.03 -25.42 -5.35
CA LYS A 318 5.17 -26.02 -4.01
C LYS A 318 4.25 -25.38 -2.99
N GLY A 319 4.11 -24.06 -3.02
CA GLY A 319 3.19 -23.32 -2.16
C GLY A 319 1.73 -23.74 -2.36
N LEU A 320 1.30 -23.95 -3.60
CA LEU A 320 -0.05 -24.46 -3.88
C LEU A 320 -0.26 -25.89 -3.40
N VAL A 321 0.75 -26.76 -3.51
CA VAL A 321 0.70 -28.12 -2.96
C VAL A 321 0.54 -28.08 -1.44
N GLU A 322 1.34 -27.26 -0.76
CA GLU A 322 1.26 -27.09 0.70
C GLU A 322 -0.11 -26.52 1.11
N LEU A 323 -0.53 -25.41 0.50
CA LEU A 323 -1.81 -24.76 0.78
C LEU A 323 -2.97 -25.74 0.56
N SER A 324 -2.96 -26.50 -0.53
CA SER A 324 -3.99 -27.50 -0.81
C SER A 324 -4.04 -28.61 0.24
N SER A 325 -2.90 -28.97 0.86
CA SER A 325 -2.84 -29.99 1.91
C SER A 325 -3.43 -29.50 3.25
N LYS A 326 -3.34 -28.19 3.50
CA LYS A 326 -3.84 -27.51 4.70
C LYS A 326 -5.23 -26.89 4.52
N LEU A 327 -5.82 -26.97 3.32
CA LEU A 327 -6.97 -26.16 2.93
C LEU A 327 -8.16 -26.21 3.93
N LYS A 328 -8.41 -27.39 4.53
CA LYS A 328 -9.49 -27.60 5.51
C LYS A 328 -9.19 -27.10 6.93
N THR A 329 -7.96 -26.68 7.22
CA THR A 329 -7.57 -26.17 8.54
C THR A 329 -7.80 -24.67 8.66
N TYR A 330 -8.02 -23.97 7.55
CA TYR A 330 -8.25 -22.53 7.54
C TYR A 330 -9.68 -22.19 7.93
N ASP A 331 -9.83 -21.07 8.62
CA ASP A 331 -11.12 -20.52 9.06
C ASP A 331 -11.19 -19.05 8.64
N SER A 332 -12.16 -18.73 7.78
CA SER A 332 -12.30 -17.41 7.18
C SER A 332 -12.61 -16.33 8.22
N THR A 333 -13.44 -16.67 9.20
CA THR A 333 -13.85 -15.75 10.28
C THR A 333 -12.66 -15.44 11.17
N ARG A 334 -11.89 -16.45 11.54
CA ARG A 334 -10.67 -16.29 12.34
C ARG A 334 -9.62 -15.47 11.63
N ILE A 335 -9.34 -15.76 10.35
CA ILE A 335 -8.38 -15.00 9.53
C ILE A 335 -8.75 -13.52 9.52
N ARG A 336 -10.04 -13.22 9.28
CA ARG A 336 -10.55 -11.84 9.29
C ARG A 336 -10.37 -11.17 10.66
N GLN A 337 -10.75 -11.85 11.74
CA GLN A 337 -10.66 -11.31 13.10
C GLN A 337 -9.21 -10.98 13.48
N GLU A 338 -8.27 -11.88 13.22
CA GLU A 338 -6.84 -11.65 13.49
C GLU A 338 -6.27 -10.50 12.65
N ALA A 339 -6.82 -10.27 11.45
CA ALA A 339 -6.39 -9.20 10.55
C ALA A 339 -6.99 -7.82 10.87
N LEU A 340 -8.00 -7.70 11.74
CA LEU A 340 -8.67 -6.42 12.06
C LEU A 340 -7.70 -5.34 12.58
N GLN A 341 -6.60 -5.74 13.20
CA GLN A 341 -5.53 -4.83 13.63
C GLN A 341 -4.90 -4.02 12.48
N PHE A 342 -5.02 -4.51 11.24
CA PHE A 342 -4.51 -3.84 10.04
C PHE A 342 -5.57 -2.95 9.37
N ASN A 343 -6.77 -2.82 9.96
CA ASN A 343 -7.80 -1.96 9.40
C ASN A 343 -7.35 -0.49 9.45
N TRP A 344 -7.63 0.27 8.39
CA TRP A 344 -7.26 1.69 8.32
C TRP A 344 -7.75 2.53 9.51
N LYS A 345 -8.91 2.18 10.09
CA LYS A 345 -9.41 2.83 11.30
C LYS A 345 -8.44 2.64 12.47
N GLU A 346 -7.98 1.41 12.72
CA GLU A 346 -7.03 1.10 13.79
C GLU A 346 -5.67 1.77 13.57
N ILE A 347 -5.16 1.74 12.32
CA ILE A 347 -3.93 2.45 11.96
C ILE A 347 -4.06 3.96 12.21
N THR A 348 -5.21 4.52 11.86
CA THR A 348 -5.47 5.96 12.02
C THR A 348 -5.71 6.35 13.47
N ASP A 349 -6.29 5.46 14.29
CA ASP A 349 -6.39 5.64 15.74
C ASP A 349 -5.00 5.66 16.40
N GLY A 350 -4.07 4.83 15.93
CA GLY A 350 -2.66 4.90 16.31
C GLY A 350 -2.00 6.23 15.90
N LEU A 351 -2.28 6.72 14.69
CA LEU A 351 -1.81 8.03 14.24
C LEU A 351 -2.38 9.18 15.11
N ASP A 352 -3.66 9.17 15.43
CA ASP A 352 -4.29 10.17 16.32
C ASP A 352 -3.59 10.22 17.69
N CYS A 353 -3.34 9.05 18.29
CA CYS A 353 -2.58 8.94 19.54
C CYS A 353 -1.20 9.59 19.40
N TYR A 354 -0.46 9.29 18.32
CA TYR A 354 0.83 9.89 18.05
C TYR A 354 0.76 11.42 17.87
N LEU A 355 -0.16 11.92 17.06
CA LEU A 355 -0.32 13.36 16.78
C LEU A 355 -0.65 14.15 18.05
N LYS A 356 -1.47 13.60 18.96
CA LYS A 356 -1.76 14.21 20.27
C LYS A 356 -0.51 14.38 21.14
N THR A 357 0.46 13.46 21.06
CA THR A 357 1.73 13.63 21.79
C THR A 357 2.52 14.86 21.31
N LEU A 358 2.37 15.24 20.04
CA LEU A 358 3.06 16.41 19.48
C LEU A 358 2.43 17.72 19.98
N GLN A 359 1.12 17.72 20.24
CA GLN A 359 0.40 18.89 20.75
C GLN A 359 0.79 19.24 22.18
N ASN A 360 1.07 18.23 23.01
CA ASN A 360 1.45 18.42 24.40
C ASN A 360 2.91 18.90 24.57
N ASN A 361 3.71 18.82 23.50
CA ASN A 361 5.13 19.16 23.49
C ASN A 361 5.42 20.53 22.80
N VAL A 362 4.38 21.24 22.37
CA VAL A 362 4.41 22.59 21.79
C VAL A 362 3.84 23.57 22.81
#